data_AF-A0A2K2CI74-F1
#
_entry.id   AF-A0A2K2CI74-F1
#
_cell.length_a   1.000
_cell.length_b   1.000
_cell.length_c   1.000
_cell.angle_alpha   90.00
_cell.angle_beta   90.00
_cell.angle_gamma   90.00
#
_symmetry.space_group_name_H-M   'P 1'
#
loop_
_entity.id
_entity.type
_entity.pdbx_description
1 polymer ?
#
loop_
_entity_poly.entity_id
_entity_poly.type
_entity_poly.pdbx_seq_one_letter_code
_entity_poly.pdbx_strand_id
1 'polypeptide(L)'
;MWCPFCHTVEETAIHILGDDCRFARTIWGLIAGWTGNQLFHPSSWADTSSIRLWWADRIASTKPLGKLPAKAFASVFLLTLWEMCKERNRRVFQHKLNPPAAVLALIKEEATLWKRAGARIGELTSGADDVP
;
A
#
# COMPACT_ATOMS: atom_id res chain seq x y z
N MET A 1 9.29 5.87 19.76
CA MET A 1 9.09 7.17 19.05
C MET A 1 7.62 7.24 18.65
N TRP A 2 6.94 8.39 18.74
CA TRP A 2 5.53 8.47 18.35
C TRP A 2 5.35 8.28 16.85
N CYS A 3 4.29 7.59 16.43
CA CYS A 3 3.97 7.39 15.03
C CYS A 3 3.80 8.75 14.31
N PRO A 4 4.57 9.05 13.25
CA PRO A 4 4.51 10.33 12.53
C PRO A 4 3.26 10.48 11.65
N PHE A 5 2.38 9.47 11.65
CA PHE A 5 1.12 9.52 10.91
C PHE A 5 -0.06 9.90 11.78
N CYS A 6 -0.23 9.25 12.93
CA CYS A 6 -1.38 9.46 13.82
C CYS A 6 -1.03 10.24 15.09
N HIS A 7 0.24 10.26 15.51
CA HIS A 7 0.74 10.92 16.73
C HIS A 7 0.08 10.42 18.03
N THR A 8 -0.62 9.27 18.00
CA THR A 8 -1.38 8.73 19.14
C THR A 8 -0.86 7.41 19.68
N VAL A 9 -0.04 6.69 18.92
CA VAL A 9 0.51 5.37 19.28
C VAL A 9 2.00 5.37 19.00
N GLU A 10 2.75 4.53 19.72
CA GLU A 10 4.16 4.30 19.41
C GLU A 10 4.35 3.72 18.00
N GLU A 11 5.36 4.22 17.30
CA GLU A 11 5.77 3.75 15.99
C GLU A 11 6.24 2.28 16.07
N THR A 12 5.51 1.40 15.39
CA THR A 12 5.94 0.05 15.06
C THR A 12 5.76 -0.21 13.57
N ALA A 13 6.47 -1.20 13.02
CA ALA A 13 6.37 -1.53 11.60
C ALA A 13 4.94 -1.94 11.22
N ILE A 14 4.27 -2.75 12.04
CA ILE A 14 2.88 -3.16 11.80
C ILE A 14 1.90 -2.00 11.92
N HIS A 15 2.14 -1.07 12.86
CA HIS A 15 1.30 0.12 13.00
C HIS A 15 1.39 1.00 11.75
N ILE A 16 2.61 1.30 11.29
CA ILE A 16 2.84 2.20 10.15
C ILE A 16 2.41 1.57 8.83
N LEU A 17 2.68 0.28 8.61
CA LEU A 17 2.50 -0.39 7.32
C LEU A 17 1.20 -1.18 7.20
N GLY A 18 0.66 -1.64 8.33
CA GLY A 18 -0.57 -2.42 8.41
C GLY A 18 -1.82 -1.56 8.48
N ASP A 19 -2.81 -2.02 9.24
CA ASP A 19 -4.14 -1.40 9.33
C ASP A 19 -4.45 -0.71 10.66
N ASP A 20 -3.55 -0.79 11.63
CA ASP A 20 -3.70 -0.20 12.95
C ASP A 20 -3.57 1.34 12.92
N CYS A 21 -2.71 1.89 12.06
CA CYS A 21 -2.68 3.34 11.85
C CYS A 21 -3.82 3.82 10.95
N ARG A 22 -4.60 4.80 11.41
CA ARG A 22 -5.69 5.42 10.62
C ARG A 22 -5.24 5.92 9.24
N PHE A 23 -4.05 6.52 9.17
CA PHE A 23 -3.49 7.03 7.91
C PHE A 23 -3.16 5.88 6.95
N ALA A 24 -2.48 4.85 7.44
CA ALA A 24 -2.16 3.64 6.68
C ALA A 24 -3.42 2.93 6.19
N ARG A 25 -4.40 2.73 7.08
CA ARG A 25 -5.71 2.14 6.76
C ARG A 25 -6.42 2.88 5.63
N THR A 26 -6.31 4.21 5.62
CA THR A 26 -6.91 5.05 4.56
C THR A 26 -6.18 4.85 3.22
N ILE A 27 -4.85 4.78 3.21
CA ILE A 27 -4.08 4.47 1.99
C ILE A 27 -4.49 3.12 1.44
N TRP A 28 -4.56 2.08 2.27
CA TRP A 28 -4.96 0.75 1.82
C TRP A 28 -6.39 0.70 1.27
N GLY A 29 -7.32 1.44 1.88
CA GLY A 29 -8.67 1.61 1.34
C GLY A 29 -8.68 2.27 -0.04
N LEU A 30 -7.85 3.31 -0.23
CA LEU A 30 -7.69 3.98 -1.52
C LEU A 30 -7.06 3.05 -2.58
N ILE A 31 -6.08 2.22 -2.20
CA ILE A 31 -5.48 1.23 -3.10
C ILE A 31 -6.49 0.17 -3.50
N ALA A 32 -7.30 -0.32 -2.56
CA ALA A 32 -8.38 -1.26 -2.87
C ALA A 32 -9.39 -0.65 -3.86
N GLY A 33 -9.76 0.62 -3.66
CA GLY A 33 -10.63 1.36 -4.59
C GLY A 33 -10.01 1.54 -5.97
N TRP A 34 -8.74 1.92 -6.04
CA TRP A 34 -8.03 2.12 -7.32
C TRP A 34 -7.84 0.82 -8.11
N THR A 35 -7.46 -0.27 -7.44
CA THR A 35 -7.21 -1.57 -8.10
C THR A 35 -8.47 -2.39 -8.33
N GLY A 36 -9.61 -2.00 -7.74
CA GLY A 36 -10.83 -2.80 -7.70
C GLY A 36 -10.67 -4.12 -6.92
N ASN A 37 -9.61 -4.28 -6.13
CA ASN A 37 -9.30 -5.54 -5.45
C ASN A 37 -9.40 -5.41 -3.93
N GLN A 38 -10.41 -6.07 -3.36
CA GLN A 38 -10.72 -6.03 -1.93
C GLN A 38 -9.66 -6.69 -1.04
N LEU A 39 -8.74 -7.49 -1.58
CA LEU A 39 -7.63 -8.09 -0.81
C LEU A 39 -6.65 -7.03 -0.27
N PHE A 40 -6.61 -5.85 -0.88
CA PHE A 40 -5.88 -4.70 -0.34
C PHE A 40 -6.63 -3.99 0.78
N HIS A 41 -7.94 -4.18 0.90
CA HIS A 41 -8.71 -3.48 1.92
C HIS A 41 -8.47 -4.11 3.29
N PRO A 42 -8.19 -3.31 4.34
CA PRO A 42 -7.93 -3.81 5.69
C PRO A 42 -9.04 -4.68 6.29
N SER A 43 -10.29 -4.56 5.85
CA SER A 43 -11.37 -5.44 6.31
C SER A 43 -11.21 -6.90 5.88
N SER A 44 -10.30 -7.19 4.94
CA SER A 44 -9.98 -8.55 4.50
C SER A 44 -8.80 -9.15 5.27
N TRP A 45 -8.28 -8.46 6.29
CA TRP A 45 -7.06 -8.79 6.97
C TRP A 45 -7.35 -9.44 8.33
N ALA A 46 -6.58 -10.48 8.65
CA ALA A 46 -6.62 -11.07 9.99
C ALA A 46 -5.79 -10.23 10.96
N ASP A 47 -6.24 -10.15 12.21
CA ASP A 47 -5.51 -9.46 13.26
C ASP A 47 -4.16 -10.15 13.53
N THR A 48 -3.09 -9.38 13.51
CA THR A 48 -1.76 -9.86 13.87
C THR A 48 -0.87 -8.71 14.33
N SER A 49 -0.04 -8.97 15.34
CA SER A 49 0.98 -8.04 15.82
C SER A 49 2.33 -8.22 15.12
N SER A 50 2.47 -9.24 14.27
CA SER A 50 3.73 -9.58 13.60
C SER A 50 3.69 -9.16 12.13
N ILE A 51 4.54 -8.20 11.76
CA ILE A 51 4.68 -7.75 10.36
C ILE A 51 5.03 -8.90 9.39
N ARG A 52 5.77 -9.91 9.87
CA ARG A 52 6.12 -11.09 9.08
C ARG A 52 4.91 -11.98 8.81
N LEU A 53 4.11 -12.27 9.84
CA LEU A 53 2.89 -13.07 9.68
C LEU A 53 1.85 -12.32 8.86
N TRP A 54 1.72 -11.01 9.09
CA TRP A 54 0.89 -10.11 8.31
C TRP A 54 1.20 -10.21 6.82
N TRP A 55 2.46 -10.01 6.43
CA TRP A 55 2.87 -10.13 5.04
C TRP A 55 2.62 -11.52 4.45
N ALA A 56 2.99 -12.58 5.19
CA ALA A 56 2.84 -13.96 4.73
C ALA A 56 1.37 -14.30 4.44
N ASP A 57 0.46 -13.84 5.30
CA ASP A 57 -0.98 -14.01 5.15
C ASP A 57 -1.52 -13.27 3.92
N ARG A 58 -1.07 -12.03 3.68
CA ARG A 58 -1.45 -11.26 2.48
C ARG A 58 -1.03 -12.00 1.20
N ILE A 59 0.18 -12.52 1.13
CA ILE A 59 0.62 -13.30 -0.03
C ILE A 59 -0.14 -14.62 -0.16
N ALA A 60 -0.38 -15.33 0.95
CA ALA A 60 -1.15 -16.56 0.94
C ALA A 60 -2.58 -16.36 0.41
N SER A 61 -3.21 -15.23 0.73
CA SER A 61 -4.57 -14.89 0.28
C SER A 61 -4.69 -14.76 -1.25
N THR A 62 -3.59 -14.52 -1.96
CA THR A 62 -3.57 -14.39 -3.44
C THR A 62 -3.41 -15.70 -4.18
N LYS A 63 -3.06 -16.80 -3.49
CA LYS A 63 -2.84 -18.12 -4.12
C LYS A 63 -4.00 -18.57 -5.02
N PRO A 64 -5.28 -18.38 -4.65
CA PRO A 64 -6.41 -18.79 -5.50
C PRO A 64 -6.52 -18.03 -6.83
N LEU A 65 -5.91 -16.84 -6.94
CA LEU A 65 -5.97 -16.00 -8.14
C LEU A 65 -5.02 -16.48 -9.26
N GLY A 66 -4.13 -17.44 -8.97
CA GLY A 66 -3.12 -17.90 -9.90
C GLY A 66 -1.85 -17.03 -9.92
N LYS A 67 -0.84 -17.49 -10.67
CA LYS A 67 0.54 -16.97 -10.59
C LYS A 67 0.71 -15.52 -11.04
N LEU A 68 0.02 -15.10 -12.11
CA LEU A 68 0.17 -13.74 -12.65
C LEU A 68 -0.53 -12.69 -11.78
N PRO A 69 -1.82 -12.86 -11.41
CA PRO A 69 -2.49 -11.89 -10.54
C PRO A 69 -1.86 -11.81 -9.15
N ALA A 70 -1.37 -12.93 -8.60
CA ALA A 70 -0.64 -12.94 -7.33
C ALA A 70 0.67 -12.11 -7.40
N LYS A 71 1.38 -12.16 -8.53
CA LYS A 71 2.59 -11.34 -8.76
C LYS A 71 2.25 -9.86 -8.91
N ALA A 72 1.20 -9.53 -9.65
CA ALA A 72 0.74 -8.15 -9.79
C ALA A 72 0.32 -7.60 -8.42
N PHE A 73 -0.41 -8.38 -7.63
CA PHE A 73 -0.81 -8.02 -6.26
C PHE A 73 0.41 -7.74 -5.40
N ALA A 74 1.37 -8.67 -5.35
CA ALA A 74 2.59 -8.50 -4.57
C ALA A 74 3.37 -7.26 -4.98
N SER A 75 3.39 -6.93 -6.28
CA SER A 75 4.07 -5.74 -6.81
C SER A 75 3.40 -4.43 -6.32
N VAL A 76 2.08 -4.31 -6.44
CA VAL A 76 1.33 -3.14 -5.93
C VAL A 76 1.46 -3.04 -4.41
N PHE A 77 1.42 -4.16 -3.71
CA PHE A 77 1.56 -4.20 -2.25
C PHE A 77 2.93 -3.69 -1.80
N LEU A 78 4.02 -4.21 -2.39
CA LEU A 78 5.38 -3.77 -2.09
C LEU A 78 5.60 -2.31 -2.45
N LEU A 79 5.03 -1.84 -3.56
CA LEU A 79 5.08 -0.44 -3.96
C LEU A 79 4.37 0.46 -2.93
N THR A 80 3.21 0.03 -2.44
CA THR A 80 2.47 0.77 -1.41
C THR A 80 3.27 0.86 -0.12
N LEU A 81 3.87 -0.26 0.33
CA LEU A 81 4.77 -0.28 1.49
C LEU A 81 5.96 0.67 1.31
N TRP A 82 6.56 0.67 0.12
CA TRP A 82 7.67 1.54 -0.22
C TRP A 82 7.30 3.02 -0.14
N GLU A 83 6.17 3.42 -0.73
CA GLU A 83 5.70 4.81 -0.67
C GLU A 83 5.33 5.25 0.75
N MET A 84 4.78 4.35 1.57
CA MET A 84 4.51 4.63 2.98
C MET A 84 5.80 4.85 3.77
N CYS A 85 6.83 4.04 3.53
CA CYS A 85 8.16 4.26 4.10
C CYS A 85 8.78 5.60 3.63
N LYS A 86 8.65 5.94 2.34
CA LYS A 86 9.10 7.24 1.82
C LYS A 86 8.34 8.39 2.47
N GLU A 87 7.02 8.27 2.64
CA GLU A 87 6.20 9.28 3.31
C GLU A 87 6.61 9.45 4.77
N ARG A 88 6.84 8.36 5.50
CA ARG A 88 7.39 8.40 6.86
C ARG A 88 8.69 9.21 6.90
N ASN A 89 9.60 8.97 5.95
CA ASN A 89 10.84 9.74 5.84
C ASN A 89 10.60 11.22 5.50
N ARG A 90 9.66 11.54 4.60
CA ARG A 90 9.29 12.93 4.30
C ARG A 90 8.77 13.68 5.53
N ARG A 91 7.95 13.01 6.35
CA ARG A 91 7.39 13.61 7.57
C ARG A 91 8.45 13.87 8.63
N VAL A 92 9.32 12.90 8.87
CA VAL A 92 10.33 12.97 9.93
C VAL A 92 11.50 13.89 9.53
N PHE A 93 11.97 13.84 8.30
CA PHE A 93 13.19 14.53 7.88
C PHE A 93 12.96 15.78 7.05
N GLN A 94 11.78 15.96 6.46
CA GLN A 94 11.48 17.09 5.56
C GLN A 94 10.27 17.92 6.01
N HIS A 95 9.61 17.54 7.10
CA HIS A 95 8.40 18.18 7.62
C HIS A 95 7.26 18.31 6.58
N LYS A 96 7.21 17.40 5.60
CA LYS A 96 6.15 17.36 4.58
C LYS A 96 5.06 16.40 5.04
N LEU A 97 3.81 16.87 5.07
CA LEU A 97 2.64 16.12 5.53
C LEU A 97 1.68 15.87 4.37
N ASN A 98 1.98 14.88 3.53
CA ASN A 98 1.08 14.60 2.40
C ASN A 98 -0.21 13.93 2.91
N PRO A 99 -1.39 14.36 2.45
CA PRO A 99 -2.63 13.63 2.72
C PRO A 99 -2.62 12.25 2.04
N PRO A 100 -3.42 11.27 2.49
CA PRO A 100 -3.45 9.92 1.90
C PRO A 100 -3.66 9.92 0.37
N ALA A 101 -4.50 10.83 -0.13
CA ALA A 101 -4.76 10.98 -1.57
C ALA A 101 -3.51 11.41 -2.36
N ALA A 102 -2.65 12.27 -1.78
CA ALA A 102 -1.39 12.64 -2.42
C ALA A 102 -0.38 11.49 -2.41
N VAL A 103 -0.36 10.66 -1.34
CA VAL A 103 0.45 9.43 -1.33
C VAL A 103 -0.04 8.43 -2.37
N LEU A 104 -1.37 8.29 -2.55
CA LEU A 104 -1.93 7.48 -3.63
C LEU A 104 -1.48 7.97 -5.02
N ALA A 105 -1.47 9.28 -5.26
CA ALA A 105 -1.00 9.84 -6.53
C ALA A 105 0.46 9.44 -6.80
N LEU A 106 1.33 9.55 -5.79
CA LEU A 106 2.73 9.11 -5.90
C LEU A 106 2.86 7.60 -6.16
N ILE A 107 2.02 6.77 -5.54
CA ILE A 107 1.95 5.33 -5.82
C ILE A 107 1.58 5.08 -7.29
N LYS A 108 0.57 5.79 -7.82
CA LYS A 108 0.13 5.65 -9.22
C LYS A 108 1.21 6.09 -10.22
N GLU A 109 1.89 7.20 -9.94
CA GLU A 109 3.01 7.69 -10.74
C GLU A 109 4.15 6.66 -10.79
N GLU A 110 4.57 6.14 -9.63
CA GLU A 110 5.63 5.13 -9.53
C GLU A 110 5.20 3.80 -10.18
N ALA A 111 3.93 3.39 -10.05
CA ALA A 111 3.39 2.21 -10.73
C ALA A 111 3.46 2.37 -12.27
N THR A 112 3.21 3.57 -12.78
CA THR A 112 3.32 3.89 -14.21
C THR A 112 4.75 3.77 -14.69
N LEU A 113 5.72 4.24 -13.90
CA LEU A 113 7.15 4.07 -14.18
C LEU A 113 7.55 2.59 -14.19
N TRP A 114 7.08 1.82 -13.21
CA TRP A 114 7.36 0.38 -13.13
C TRP A 114 6.78 -0.37 -14.34
N LYS A 115 5.56 -0.02 -14.76
CA LYS A 115 4.93 -0.56 -15.98
C LYS A 115 5.76 -0.26 -17.23
N ARG A 116 6.23 0.98 -17.39
CA ARG A 116 7.11 1.40 -18.50
C ARG A 116 8.46 0.66 -18.48
N ALA A 117 8.98 0.35 -17.29
CA ALA A 117 10.19 -0.45 -17.11
C ALA A 117 9.99 -1.97 -17.29
N GLY A 118 8.77 -2.42 -17.63
CA GLY A 118 8.46 -3.84 -17.88
C GLY A 118 8.08 -4.64 -16.64
N ALA A 119 7.87 -4.00 -15.49
CA ALA A 119 7.33 -4.67 -14.31
C ALA A 119 5.89 -5.13 -14.56
N ARG A 120 5.54 -6.32 -14.07
CA ARG A 120 4.20 -6.90 -14.23
C ARG A 120 3.20 -6.34 -13.20
N ILE A 121 3.01 -5.02 -13.21
CA ILE A 121 2.03 -4.30 -12.39
C ILE A 121 0.78 -3.92 -13.19
N GLY A 122 0.89 -3.95 -14.52
CA GLY A 122 -0.11 -3.43 -15.46
C GLY A 122 -1.43 -4.19 -15.51
N GLU A 123 -1.57 -5.37 -14.90
CA GLU A 123 -2.82 -6.13 -14.87
C GLU A 123 -3.83 -5.60 -13.82
N LEU A 124 -3.34 -4.96 -12.75
CA LEU A 124 -4.17 -4.42 -11.65
C LEU A 124 -4.29 -2.89 -11.66
N THR A 125 -3.55 -2.22 -12.53
CA THR A 125 -3.39 -0.75 -12.53
C THR A 125 -3.93 -0.11 -13.81
N SER A 126 -4.58 -0.88 -14.67
CA SER A 126 -5.12 -0.46 -15.98
C SER A 126 -6.39 0.40 -15.90
N GLY A 127 -6.89 0.73 -14.71
CA GLY A 127 -8.14 1.45 -14.52
C GLY A 127 -7.96 2.98 -14.40
N ALA A 128 -8.48 3.69 -15.41
CA ALA A 128 -8.88 5.11 -15.42
C ALA A 128 -7.80 6.20 -15.56
N ASP A 129 -6.96 6.12 -16.59
CA ASP A 129 -6.25 7.29 -17.13
C ASP A 129 -6.87 7.83 -18.44
N ASP A 130 -8.04 7.34 -18.85
CA ASP A 130 -8.76 7.88 -20.02
C ASP A 130 -9.87 8.86 -19.58
N VAL A 131 -9.52 10.14 -19.42
CA VAL A 131 -10.44 11.25 -19.68
C VAL A 131 -9.67 12.30 -20.49
N PRO A 132 -10.20 12.77 -21.65
CA PRO A 132 -9.56 13.79 -22.49
C PRO A 132 -9.30 15.12 -21.79
#